data_AF-A0A6B3P8B3-F1
#
_entry.id   AF-A0A6B3P8B3-F1
#
_cell.length_a   1.000
_cell.length_b   1.000
_cell.length_c   1.000
_cell.angle_alpha   90.00
_cell.angle_beta   90.00
_cell.angle_gamma   90.00
#
_symmetry.space_group_name_H-M   'P 1'
#
loop_
_entity.id
_entity.type
_entity.pdbx_description
1 polymer ?
#
loop_
_entity_poly.entity_id
_entity_poly.type
_entity_poly.pdbx_seq_one_letter_code
_entity_poly.pdbx_strand_id
1 'polypeptide(L)'
;MTEESELVQLIIENFSEILRYLQQQYDELPPELKKVVESIPDFLSDLETDSQLINKREVYEIIAEFLQKNLNEELPLCLDATHIICEENDPRLLKERTGDAEKLAEDAKELILSIKVHYELLKNLTYNRKTEFFYHKKNQPAVKKVEEELDWDRIPGDVRSSYLIEGQKISTFKLYPIE
;
A
#
# COMPACT_ATOMS: atom_id res chain seq x y z
N MET A 1 -2.38 27.54 0.24
CA MET A 1 -3.03 26.67 -0.77
C MET A 1 -3.46 27.57 -1.91
N THR A 2 -3.18 27.19 -3.15
CA THR A 2 -3.59 27.91 -4.36
C THR A 2 -5.00 27.49 -4.77
N GLU A 3 -5.75 28.34 -5.49
CA GLU A 3 -7.10 28.00 -6.01
C GLU A 3 -7.10 26.70 -6.85
N GLU A 4 -6.01 26.42 -7.56
CA GLU A 4 -5.82 25.17 -8.32
C GLU A 4 -5.81 23.92 -7.43
N SER A 5 -5.24 24.02 -6.22
CA SER A 5 -5.22 22.92 -5.25
C SER A 5 -6.61 22.60 -4.71
N GLU A 6 -7.47 23.62 -4.56
CA GLU A 6 -8.84 23.46 -4.05
C GLU A 6 -9.75 22.81 -5.11
N LEU A 7 -9.58 23.17 -6.38
CA LEU A 7 -10.28 22.57 -7.50
C LEU A 7 -9.94 21.08 -7.68
N VAL A 8 -8.65 20.73 -7.61
CA VAL A 8 -8.21 19.32 -7.69
C VAL A 8 -8.80 18.52 -6.53
N GLN A 9 -8.78 19.07 -5.32
CA GLN A 9 -9.36 18.44 -4.15
C GLN A 9 -10.86 18.21 -4.30
N LEU A 10 -11.59 19.22 -4.80
CA LEU A 10 -13.01 19.11 -5.08
C LEU A 10 -13.30 18.02 -6.13
N ILE A 11 -12.48 17.93 -7.18
CA ILE A 11 -12.63 16.89 -8.21
C ILE A 11 -12.41 15.50 -7.60
N ILE A 12 -11.37 15.32 -6.78
CA ILE A 12 -11.10 14.02 -6.13
C ILE A 12 -12.23 13.64 -5.18
N GLU A 13 -12.72 14.57 -4.36
CA GLU A 13 -13.80 14.33 -3.40
C GLU A 13 -15.12 13.98 -4.08
N ASN A 14 -15.39 14.53 -5.26
CA ASN A 14 -16.62 14.29 -6.02
C ASN A 14 -16.43 13.30 -7.18
N PHE A 15 -15.26 12.65 -7.27
CA PHE A 15 -14.88 11.85 -8.43
C PHE A 15 -15.89 10.73 -8.71
N SER A 16 -16.34 10.01 -7.68
CA SER A 16 -17.33 8.93 -7.83
C SER A 16 -18.66 9.45 -8.36
N GLU A 17 -19.07 10.66 -7.95
CA GLU A 17 -20.30 11.28 -8.42
C GLU A 17 -20.18 11.77 -9.86
N ILE A 18 -19.05 12.39 -10.20
CA ILE A 18 -18.71 12.82 -11.56
C ILE A 18 -18.67 11.61 -12.50
N LEU A 19 -17.97 10.54 -12.11
CA LEU A 19 -17.86 9.32 -12.89
C LEU A 19 -19.22 8.66 -13.09
N ARG A 20 -20.02 8.54 -12.02
CA ARG A 20 -21.38 8.01 -12.09
C ARG A 20 -22.26 8.83 -13.02
N TYR A 21 -22.19 10.16 -12.94
CA TYR A 21 -22.92 11.05 -13.84
C TYR A 21 -22.51 10.83 -15.30
N LEU A 22 -21.21 10.77 -15.57
CA LEU A 22 -20.68 10.53 -16.92
C LEU A 22 -21.08 9.15 -17.46
N GLN A 23 -21.08 8.12 -16.62
CA GLN A 23 -21.55 6.78 -17.00
C GLN A 23 -23.06 6.72 -17.26
N GLN A 24 -23.86 7.45 -16.49
CA GLN A 24 -25.32 7.54 -16.72
C GLN A 24 -25.67 8.26 -18.01
N GLN A 25 -24.86 9.25 -18.39
CA GLN A 25 -25.04 10.03 -19.62
C GLN A 25 -24.20 9.48 -20.77
N TYR A 26 -23.64 8.27 -20.64
CA TYR A 26 -22.60 7.77 -21.53
C TYR A 26 -23.00 7.85 -23.00
N ASP A 27 -24.20 7.41 -23.36
CA ASP A 27 -24.68 7.41 -24.74
C ASP A 27 -24.78 8.82 -25.35
N GLU A 28 -25.06 9.82 -24.51
CA GLU A 28 -25.19 11.24 -24.88
C GLU A 28 -23.85 11.98 -24.90
N LEU A 29 -22.76 11.36 -24.42
CA LEU A 29 -21.45 11.98 -24.41
C LEU A 29 -20.88 12.14 -25.83
N PRO A 30 -20.20 13.27 -26.12
CA PRO A 30 -19.33 13.41 -27.28
C PRO A 30 -18.30 12.28 -27.36
N PRO A 31 -17.92 11.82 -28.56
CA PRO A 31 -16.94 10.74 -28.74
C PRO A 31 -15.61 10.98 -28.01
N GLU A 32 -15.19 12.23 -27.86
CA GLU A 32 -13.97 12.62 -27.15
C GLU A 32 -14.07 12.35 -25.65
N LEU A 33 -15.23 12.61 -25.04
CA LEU A 33 -15.48 12.35 -23.62
C LEU A 33 -15.73 10.87 -23.33
N LYS A 34 -16.33 10.13 -24.27
CA LYS A 34 -16.45 8.67 -24.19
C LYS A 34 -15.09 8.00 -24.05
N LYS A 35 -14.13 8.39 -24.89
CA LYS A 35 -12.74 7.90 -24.82
C LYS A 35 -12.08 8.23 -23.48
N VAL A 36 -12.33 9.43 -22.94
CA VAL A 36 -11.80 9.80 -21.62
C VAL A 36 -12.38 8.88 -20.54
N VAL A 37 -13.70 8.69 -20.51
CA VAL A 37 -14.37 7.79 -19.55
C VAL A 37 -13.87 6.35 -19.67
N GLU A 38 -13.69 5.85 -20.90
CA GLU A 38 -13.13 4.51 -21.17
C GLU A 38 -11.66 4.38 -20.73
N SER A 39 -10.88 5.46 -20.80
CA SER A 39 -9.45 5.48 -20.43
C SER A 39 -9.18 5.74 -18.94
N ILE A 40 -10.20 6.10 -18.15
CA ILE A 40 -10.03 6.37 -16.71
C ILE A 40 -9.38 5.20 -15.96
N PRO A 41 -9.80 3.93 -16.17
CA PRO A 41 -9.15 2.78 -15.54
C PRO A 41 -7.66 2.68 -15.88
N ASP A 42 -7.30 2.89 -17.15
CA ASP A 42 -5.91 2.82 -17.62
C ASP A 42 -5.07 4.00 -17.09
N PHE A 43 -5.62 5.21 -17.12
CA PHE A 43 -4.97 6.41 -16.59
C PHE A 43 -4.71 6.30 -15.08
N LEU A 44 -5.66 5.74 -14.32
CA LEU A 44 -5.43 5.44 -12.92
C LEU A 44 -4.28 4.44 -12.79
N SER A 45 -4.25 3.36 -13.57
CA SER A 45 -3.18 2.36 -13.52
C SER A 45 -1.77 2.88 -13.88
N ASP A 46 -1.65 3.81 -14.83
CA ASP A 46 -0.35 4.34 -15.28
C ASP A 46 0.28 5.31 -14.28
N LEU A 47 -0.54 5.99 -13.46
CA LEU A 47 -0.11 6.88 -12.38
C LEU A 47 0.43 6.14 -11.13
N GLU A 48 0.47 4.80 -11.16
CA GLU A 48 0.60 3.97 -9.95
C GLU A 48 1.99 3.39 -9.72
N THR A 49 2.79 3.23 -10.78
CA THR A 49 3.99 2.38 -10.72
C THR A 49 5.05 2.86 -9.71
N ASP A 50 5.33 4.16 -9.66
CA ASP A 50 6.36 4.70 -8.75
C ASP A 50 5.84 4.79 -7.30
N SER A 51 4.59 5.22 -7.11
CA SER A 51 3.96 5.31 -5.79
C SER A 51 3.84 3.94 -5.10
N GLN A 52 3.49 2.90 -5.87
CA GLN A 52 3.35 1.54 -5.36
C GLN A 52 4.71 0.97 -4.97
N LEU A 53 5.74 1.20 -5.78
CA LEU A 53 7.10 0.75 -5.50
C LEU A 53 7.66 1.43 -4.24
N ILE A 54 7.50 2.75 -4.11
CA ILE A 54 7.93 3.50 -2.92
C ILE A 54 7.21 2.98 -1.68
N ASN A 55 5.89 2.83 -1.75
CA ASN A 55 5.10 2.36 -0.63
C ASN A 55 5.51 0.94 -0.18
N LYS A 56 5.69 0.01 -1.13
CA LYS A 56 6.20 -1.33 -0.83
C LYS A 56 7.57 -1.28 -0.14
N ARG A 57 8.51 -0.46 -0.64
CA ARG A 57 9.83 -0.29 -0.01
C ARG A 57 9.72 0.14 1.44
N GLU A 58 8.94 1.18 1.70
CA GLU A 58 8.77 1.70 3.06
C GLU A 58 8.14 0.65 4.00
N VAL A 59 7.12 -0.07 3.52
CA VAL A 59 6.49 -1.15 4.29
C VAL A 59 7.48 -2.28 4.56
N TYR A 60 8.28 -2.69 3.58
CA TYR A 60 9.29 -3.74 3.76
C TYR A 60 10.43 -3.29 4.68
N GLU A 61 10.82 -2.02 4.65
CA GLU A 61 11.77 -1.46 5.62
C GLU A 61 11.21 -1.53 7.05
N ILE A 62 9.93 -1.22 7.25
CA ILE A 62 9.27 -1.33 8.57
C ILE A 62 9.27 -2.79 9.07
N ILE A 63 9.04 -3.76 8.18
CA ILE A 63 9.12 -5.19 8.52
C ILE A 63 10.56 -5.60 8.81
N ALA A 64 11.53 -5.17 8.01
CA ALA A 64 12.94 -5.46 8.21
C ALA A 64 13.44 -4.91 9.55
N GLU A 65 13.05 -3.68 9.91
CA GLU A 65 13.35 -3.11 11.23
C GLU A 65 12.71 -3.89 12.37
N PHE A 66 11.50 -4.41 12.17
CA PHE A 66 10.85 -5.27 13.14
C PHE A 66 11.66 -6.56 13.34
N LEU A 67 12.11 -7.20 12.26
CA LEU A 67 12.93 -8.41 12.31
C LEU A 67 14.29 -8.12 12.99
N GLN A 68 14.99 -7.07 12.58
CA GLN A 68 16.26 -6.65 13.18
C GLN A 68 16.14 -6.53 14.71
N LYS A 69 15.08 -5.86 15.19
CA LYS A 69 14.86 -5.63 16.63
C LYS A 69 14.54 -6.91 17.42
N ASN A 70 13.95 -7.93 16.78
CA ASN A 70 13.52 -9.14 17.48
C ASN A 70 14.46 -10.34 17.27
N LEU A 71 15.19 -10.39 16.16
CA LEU A 71 16.11 -11.46 15.79
C LEU A 71 17.58 -11.06 15.95
N ASN A 72 17.86 -9.77 16.19
CA ASN A 72 19.20 -9.23 16.42
C ASN A 72 20.17 -9.47 15.24
N GLU A 73 19.67 -9.20 14.03
CA GLU A 73 20.40 -9.35 12.76
C GLU A 73 20.56 -8.01 12.01
N GLU A 74 21.41 -7.99 11.00
CA GLU A 74 21.67 -6.79 10.21
C GLU A 74 20.47 -6.42 9.30
N LEU A 75 20.20 -5.12 9.16
CA LEU A 75 19.04 -4.63 8.40
C LEU A 75 19.00 -5.14 6.94
N PRO A 76 20.12 -5.19 6.17
CA PRO A 76 20.09 -5.74 4.81
C PRO A 76 19.63 -7.21 4.77
N LEU A 77 20.12 -8.02 5.70
CA LEU A 77 19.73 -9.43 5.82
C LEU A 77 18.24 -9.57 6.22
N CYS A 78 17.77 -8.72 7.15
CA CYS A 78 16.36 -8.65 7.51
C CYS A 78 15.46 -8.21 6.35
N LEU A 79 15.95 -7.33 5.47
CA LEU A 79 15.23 -6.90 4.28
C LEU A 79 15.12 -8.04 3.26
N ASP A 80 16.20 -8.80 3.06
CA ASP A 80 16.17 -10.01 2.22
C ASP A 80 15.19 -11.06 2.77
N ALA A 81 15.22 -11.30 4.08
CA ALA A 81 14.25 -12.18 4.74
C ALA A 81 12.81 -11.66 4.62
N THR A 82 12.60 -10.34 4.70
CA THR A 82 11.31 -9.69 4.49
C THR A 82 10.77 -9.98 3.08
N HIS A 83 11.61 -9.81 2.05
CA HIS A 83 11.23 -10.13 0.67
C HIS A 83 10.83 -11.61 0.51
N ILE A 84 11.51 -12.52 1.22
CA ILE A 84 11.18 -13.95 1.19
C ILE A 84 9.83 -14.24 1.86
N ILE A 85 9.57 -13.73 3.08
CA ILE A 85 8.32 -14.02 3.79
C ILE A 85 7.10 -13.36 3.15
N CYS A 86 7.28 -12.23 2.46
CA CYS A 86 6.24 -11.55 1.72
C CYS A 86 6.12 -12.03 0.26
N GLU A 87 6.87 -13.06 -0.13
CA GLU A 87 6.95 -13.61 -1.50
C GLU A 87 7.09 -12.50 -2.56
N GLU A 88 7.95 -11.53 -2.31
CA GLU A 88 8.20 -10.45 -3.26
C GLU A 88 8.95 -10.99 -4.48
N ASN A 89 8.44 -10.66 -5.66
CA ASN A 89 8.95 -11.13 -6.95
C ASN A 89 9.30 -9.97 -7.89
N ASP A 90 9.02 -8.72 -7.53
CA ASP A 90 9.36 -7.55 -8.32
C ASP A 90 10.88 -7.32 -8.32
N PRO A 91 11.57 -7.48 -9.48
CA PRO A 91 13.02 -7.32 -9.56
C PRO A 91 13.51 -5.91 -9.24
N ARG A 92 12.62 -4.90 -9.19
CA ARG A 92 12.95 -3.52 -8.80
C ARG A 92 13.05 -3.35 -7.28
N LEU A 93 12.57 -4.33 -6.51
CA LEU A 93 12.66 -4.40 -5.05
C LEU A 93 13.73 -5.38 -4.59
N LEU A 94 13.95 -6.43 -5.37
CA LEU A 94 14.98 -7.43 -5.10
C LEU A 94 16.37 -6.88 -5.42
N LYS A 95 17.25 -6.88 -4.42
CA LYS A 95 18.69 -6.64 -4.60
C LYS A 95 19.44 -7.97 -4.54
N GLU A 96 20.74 -7.94 -4.80
CA GLU A 96 21.60 -9.10 -4.57
C GLU A 96 21.52 -9.51 -3.10
N ARG A 97 21.10 -10.76 -2.85
CA ARG A 97 20.90 -11.28 -1.49
C ARG A 97 22.22 -11.32 -0.74
N THR A 98 22.15 -11.00 0.53
CA THR A 98 23.28 -11.05 1.46
C THR A 98 23.08 -12.18 2.46
N GLY A 99 24.17 -12.85 2.86
CA GLY A 99 24.16 -13.84 3.95
C GLY A 99 23.23 -15.03 3.73
N ASP A 100 22.68 -15.55 4.83
CA ASP A 100 21.76 -16.70 4.88
C ASP A 100 20.33 -16.21 5.15
N ALA A 101 19.78 -15.46 4.19
CA ALA A 101 18.47 -14.84 4.29
C ALA A 101 17.33 -15.87 4.39
N GLU A 102 17.51 -17.05 3.79
CA GLU A 102 16.58 -18.17 3.84
C GLU A 102 16.40 -18.68 5.27
N LYS A 103 17.50 -18.90 6.00
CA LYS A 103 17.42 -19.28 7.41
C LYS A 103 16.74 -18.20 8.25
N LEU A 104 17.10 -16.94 8.03
CA LEU A 104 16.47 -15.85 8.78
C LEU A 104 14.97 -15.72 8.46
N ALA A 105 14.56 -16.02 7.23
CA ALA A 105 13.15 -16.07 6.84
C ALA A 105 12.41 -17.21 7.57
N GLU A 106 13.02 -18.37 7.76
CA GLU A 106 12.43 -19.44 8.59
C GLU A 106 12.29 -19.01 10.05
N ASP A 107 13.33 -18.41 10.64
CA ASP A 107 13.27 -17.86 12.00
C ASP A 107 12.17 -16.77 12.13
N ALA A 108 12.01 -15.95 11.09
CA ALA A 108 10.95 -14.94 11.02
C ALA A 108 9.55 -15.56 10.93
N LYS A 109 9.37 -16.67 10.20
CA LYS A 109 8.10 -17.41 10.11
C LYS A 109 7.72 -18.07 11.43
N GLU A 110 8.69 -18.51 12.23
CA GLU A 110 8.45 -19.01 13.59
C GLU A 110 8.06 -17.87 14.56
N LEU A 111 8.63 -16.68 14.36
CA LEU A 111 8.36 -15.51 15.19
C LEU A 111 7.00 -14.87 14.89
N ILE A 112 6.64 -14.72 13.61
CA ILE A 112 5.54 -13.90 13.15
C ILE A 112 4.29 -14.76 12.92
N LEU A 113 3.16 -14.32 13.48
CA LEU A 113 1.85 -14.91 13.25
C LEU A 113 1.15 -14.30 12.05
N SER A 114 1.23 -12.96 11.90
CA SER A 114 0.66 -12.24 10.77
C SER A 114 1.23 -10.83 10.65
N ILE A 115 1.31 -10.33 9.41
CA ILE A 115 1.59 -8.93 9.10
C ILE A 115 0.41 -8.38 8.30
N LYS A 116 -0.13 -7.26 8.74
CA LYS A 116 -1.21 -6.53 8.05
C LYS A 116 -0.85 -5.07 7.87
N VAL A 117 -1.24 -4.51 6.75
CA VAL A 117 -1.13 -3.08 6.46
C VAL A 117 -2.53 -2.53 6.22
N HIS A 118 -2.87 -1.47 6.94
CA HIS A 118 -4.15 -0.80 6.84
C HIS A 118 -3.92 0.62 6.33
N TYR A 119 -4.82 1.08 5.46
CA TYR A 119 -4.89 2.46 5.01
C TYR A 119 -6.26 3.00 5.40
N GLU A 120 -6.29 4.00 6.25
CA GLU A 120 -7.52 4.65 6.70
C GLU A 120 -7.51 6.12 6.28
N LEU A 121 -8.52 6.53 5.52
CA LEU A 121 -8.71 7.93 5.15
C LEU A 121 -8.99 8.76 6.41
N LEU A 122 -8.17 9.77 6.64
CA LEU A 122 -8.37 10.77 7.68
C LEU A 122 -9.23 11.92 7.12
N LYS A 123 -8.66 13.13 7.06
CA LYS A 123 -9.28 14.34 6.50
C LYS A 123 -8.43 14.86 5.35
N ASN A 124 -9.03 15.60 4.44
CA ASN A 124 -8.34 16.31 3.36
C ASN A 124 -7.44 15.41 2.49
N LEU A 125 -7.86 14.17 2.23
CA LEU A 125 -7.12 13.16 1.46
C LEU A 125 -5.77 12.73 2.07
N THR A 126 -5.57 12.99 3.36
CA THR A 126 -4.50 12.38 4.16
C THR A 126 -4.95 11.01 4.66
N TYR A 127 -4.03 10.05 4.69
CA TYR A 127 -4.27 8.68 5.15
C TYR A 127 -3.38 8.33 6.33
N ASN A 128 -3.90 7.49 7.24
CA ASN A 128 -3.08 6.78 8.20
C ASN A 128 -2.71 5.40 7.63
N ARG A 129 -1.42 5.16 7.39
CA ARG A 129 -0.89 3.82 7.14
C ARG A 129 -0.52 3.19 8.47
N LYS A 130 -1.15 2.07 8.79
CA LYS A 130 -0.87 1.29 10.00
C LYS A 130 -0.38 -0.11 9.64
N THR A 131 0.85 -0.42 10.00
CA THR A 131 1.44 -1.77 9.89
C THR A 131 1.33 -2.49 11.24
N GLU A 132 0.56 -3.57 11.28
CA GLU A 132 0.34 -4.40 12.47
C GLU A 132 1.12 -5.72 12.35
N PHE A 133 1.95 -5.99 13.36
CA PHE A 133 2.69 -7.23 13.54
C PHE A 133 2.05 -8.04 14.66
N PHE A 134 1.49 -9.19 14.32
CA PHE A 134 1.08 -10.22 15.27
C PHE A 134 2.24 -11.22 15.38
N TYR A 135 2.78 -11.44 16.57
CA TYR A 135 4.02 -12.22 16.73
C TYR A 135 4.12 -12.87 18.11
N HIS A 136 5.03 -13.84 18.25
CA HIS A 136 5.36 -14.47 19.52
C HIS A 136 6.38 -13.65 20.29
N LYS A 137 6.00 -13.15 21.47
CA LYS A 137 6.91 -12.51 22.44
C LYS A 137 6.97 -13.36 23.70
N LYS A 138 8.12 -13.97 23.98
CA LYS A 138 8.29 -14.90 25.13
C LYS A 138 7.22 -16.02 25.13
N ASN A 139 7.00 -16.63 23.97
CA ASN A 139 5.98 -17.67 23.73
C ASN A 139 4.52 -17.25 23.98
N GLN A 140 4.22 -15.95 24.00
CA GLN A 140 2.86 -15.44 24.07
C GLN A 140 2.55 -14.55 22.86
N PRO A 141 1.32 -14.57 22.31
CA PRO A 141 0.92 -13.65 21.26
C PRO A 141 1.03 -12.19 21.72
N ALA A 142 1.63 -11.35 20.89
CA ALA A 142 1.75 -9.92 21.09
C ALA A 142 1.44 -9.18 19.79
N VAL A 143 1.10 -7.89 19.91
CA VAL A 143 0.86 -7.01 18.77
C VAL A 143 1.78 -5.80 18.87
N LYS A 144 2.46 -5.47 17.77
CA LYS A 144 3.16 -4.19 17.59
C LYS A 144 2.53 -3.44 16.42
N LYS A 145 2.38 -2.13 16.57
CA LYS A 145 1.80 -1.24 15.56
C LYS A 145 2.81 -0.16 15.20
N VAL A 146 2.89 0.16 13.91
CA VAL A 146 3.63 1.30 13.38
C VAL A 146 2.62 2.11 12.57
N GLU A 147 2.49 3.40 12.87
CA GLU A 147 1.49 4.30 12.28
C GLU A 147 2.21 5.50 11.65
N GLU A 148 1.79 5.87 10.45
CA GLU A 148 2.38 6.93 9.64
C GLU A 148 1.28 7.69 8.88
N GLU A 149 1.36 9.02 8.87
CA GLU A 149 0.49 9.84 8.02
C GLU A 149 1.08 9.95 6.62
N LEU A 150 0.26 9.71 5.60
CA LEU A 150 0.62 9.76 4.19
C LEU A 150 -0.31 10.70 3.43
N ASP A 151 0.26 11.44 2.49
CA ASP A 151 -0.50 12.22 1.51
C ASP A 151 -1.11 11.31 0.44
N TRP A 152 -2.14 11.83 -0.25
CA TRP A 152 -2.88 11.12 -1.31
C TRP A 152 -2.00 10.51 -2.40
N ASP A 153 -0.91 11.19 -2.77
CA ASP A 153 0.02 10.77 -3.82
C ASP A 153 1.02 9.69 -3.36
N ARG A 154 1.10 9.44 -2.04
CA ARG A 154 2.00 8.44 -1.44
C ARG A 154 1.31 7.14 -1.07
N ILE A 155 -0.01 7.06 -1.17
CA ILE A 155 -0.75 5.81 -0.96
C ILE A 155 -0.77 4.94 -2.23
N PRO A 156 -0.87 3.60 -2.07
CA PRO A 156 -0.94 2.69 -3.20
C PRO A 156 -2.09 3.00 -4.18
N GLY A 157 -1.87 2.66 -5.45
CA GLY A 157 -2.85 2.85 -6.52
C GLY A 157 -4.18 2.16 -6.28
N ASP A 158 -4.14 0.90 -5.82
CA ASP A 158 -5.32 0.13 -5.45
C ASP A 158 -6.11 0.79 -4.31
N VAL A 159 -5.45 1.37 -3.30
CA VAL A 159 -6.11 2.15 -2.24
C VAL A 159 -6.79 3.40 -2.81
N ARG A 160 -6.11 4.13 -3.69
CA ARG A 160 -6.68 5.32 -4.37
C ARG A 160 -7.90 4.92 -5.19
N SER A 161 -7.77 3.88 -6.00
CA SER A 161 -8.81 3.36 -6.88
C SER A 161 -10.02 2.86 -6.08
N SER A 162 -9.83 2.11 -5.00
CA SER A 162 -10.91 1.69 -4.10
C SER A 162 -11.65 2.90 -3.49
N TYR A 163 -10.95 3.97 -3.12
CA TYR A 163 -11.62 5.19 -2.66
C TYR A 163 -12.40 5.89 -3.80
N LEU A 164 -11.74 6.13 -4.93
CA LEU A 164 -12.32 6.87 -6.06
C LEU A 164 -13.54 6.16 -6.68
N ILE A 165 -13.49 4.83 -6.79
CA ILE A 165 -14.51 4.03 -7.46
C ILE A 165 -15.58 3.58 -6.49
N GLU A 166 -15.19 3.05 -5.32
CA GLU A 166 -16.09 2.37 -4.39
C GLU A 166 -16.44 3.22 -3.16
N GLY A 167 -15.80 4.39 -2.99
CA GLY A 167 -15.93 5.20 -1.78
C GLY A 167 -15.32 4.53 -0.54
N GLN A 168 -14.47 3.52 -0.73
CA GLN A 168 -13.89 2.75 0.36
C GLN A 168 -12.90 3.61 1.16
N LYS A 169 -13.22 3.83 2.45
CA LYS A 169 -12.41 4.66 3.35
C LYS A 169 -11.30 3.90 4.07
N ILE A 170 -11.40 2.57 4.11
CA ILE A 170 -10.45 1.69 4.81
C ILE A 170 -10.08 0.53 3.88
N SER A 171 -8.80 0.40 3.57
CA SER A 171 -8.24 -0.74 2.83
C SER A 171 -7.30 -1.54 3.72
N THR A 172 -7.35 -2.86 3.64
CA THR A 172 -6.51 -3.75 4.45
C THR A 172 -5.86 -4.80 3.57
N PHE A 173 -4.54 -4.93 3.70
CA PHE A 173 -3.73 -5.92 3.00
C PHE A 173 -3.07 -6.83 4.03
N LYS A 174 -3.18 -8.14 3.82
CA LYS A 174 -2.45 -9.13 4.60
C LYS A 174 -1.19 -9.50 3.83
N LEU A 175 -0.03 -9.22 4.40
CA LEU A 175 1.26 -9.50 3.76
C LEU A 175 1.85 -10.84 4.18
N TYR A 176 1.46 -11.35 5.36
CA TYR A 176 1.87 -12.66 5.84
C TYR A 176 0.86 -13.22 6.85
N PRO A 177 0.65 -14.56 6.87
CA PRO A 177 0.92 -15.47 5.75
C PRO A 177 0.06 -15.12 4.54
N ILE A 178 0.59 -15.33 3.34
CA ILE A 178 -0.14 -15.15 2.08
C ILE A 178 -1.23 -16.22 2.00
N GLU A 179 -2.44 -15.82 1.60
CA GLU A 179 -3.62 -16.70 1.43
C GLU A 179 -3.77 -17.18 -0.01
#